data_AF-A0A8T6IFF2-F1
#
_entry.id   AF-A0A8T6IFF2-F1
#
_cell.length_a   1.000
_cell.length_b   1.000
_cell.length_c   1.000
_cell.angle_alpha   90.00
_cell.angle_beta   90.00
_cell.angle_gamma   90.00
#
_symmetry.space_group_name_H-M   'P 1'
#
loop_
_entity.id
_entity.type
_entity.pdbx_description
1 polymer ?
#
loop_
_entity_poly.entity_id
_entity_poly.type
_entity_poly.pdbx_seq_one_letter_code
_entity_poly.pdbx_strand_id
1 'polypeptide(L)'
;MWFLLALLAALFQVLRNISMKHLGHELDDIINVWGRFTFLLPFVALASAWHGMPVLKDGFWPCVVAFGVTQSIATLSLSKALK
;
A
#
# COMPACT_ATOMS: atom_id res chain seq x y z
N MET A 1 12.00 14.84 -12.60
CA MET A 1 11.75 14.13 -11.32
C MET A 1 10.32 13.61 -11.23
N TRP A 2 9.29 14.45 -11.30
CA TRP A 2 7.88 14.02 -11.23
C TRP A 2 7.47 13.00 -12.31
N PHE A 3 7.92 13.19 -13.55
CA PHE A 3 7.65 12.24 -14.64
C PHE A 3 8.22 10.84 -14.37
N LEU A 4 9.45 10.76 -13.87
CA LEU A 4 10.09 9.49 -13.53
C LEU A 4 9.37 8.78 -12.39
N LEU A 5 8.95 9.53 -11.36
CA LEU A 5 8.15 9.01 -10.26
C LEU A 5 6.78 8.50 -10.73
N ALA A 6 6.12 9.23 -11.64
CA ALA A 6 4.85 8.82 -12.23
C ALA A 6 5.01 7.55 -13.08
N LEU A 7 6.08 7.46 -13.87
CA LEU A 7 6.38 6.27 -14.67
C LEU A 7 6.64 5.05 -13.78
N LEU A 8 7.47 5.20 -12.75
CA LEU A 8 7.74 4.13 -11.79
C LEU A 8 6.47 3.70 -11.05
N ALA A 9 5.65 4.66 -10.61
CA ALA A 9 4.36 4.38 -9.97
C ALA A 9 3.45 3.56 -10.90
N ALA A 10 3.34 3.95 -12.17
CA ALA A 10 2.56 3.21 -13.16
C ALA A 10 3.10 1.78 -13.38
N LEU A 11 4.42 1.62 -13.51
CA LEU A 11 5.05 0.30 -13.67
C LEU A 11 4.81 -0.61 -12.46
N PHE A 12 4.98 -0.11 -11.24
CA PHE A 12 4.69 -0.87 -10.03
C PHE A 12 3.21 -1.22 -9.91
N GLN A 13 2.31 -0.35 -10.38
CA GLN A 13 0.88 -0.61 -10.37
C GLN A 13 0.48 -1.69 -11.39
N VAL A 14 1.10 -1.71 -12.57
CA VAL A 14 0.94 -2.80 -13.55
C VAL A 14 1.48 -4.11 -12.98
N LEU A 15 2.68 -4.10 -12.39
CA LEU A 15 3.27 -5.29 -11.77
C LEU A 15 2.37 -5.86 -10.68
N ARG A 16 1.85 -5.00 -9.77
CA ARG A 16 0.88 -5.40 -8.75
C ARG A 16 -0.33 -6.09 -9.35
N ASN A 17 -0.92 -5.52 -10.40
CA ASN A 17 -2.13 -6.08 -11.02
C ASN A 17 -1.86 -7.45 -11.66
N ILE A 18 -0.69 -7.63 -12.29
CA ILE A 18 -0.29 -8.91 -12.87
C ILE A 18 -0.06 -9.96 -11.77
N SER A 19 0.67 -9.60 -10.71
CA SER A 19 0.90 -10.48 -9.55
C SER A 19 -0.41 -10.85 -8.87
N MET A 20 -1.34 -9.91 -8.69
CA MET A 20 -2.66 -10.18 -8.12
C MET A 20 -3.48 -11.14 -8.98
N LYS A 21 -3.42 -11.05 -10.32
CA LYS A 21 -4.11 -12.00 -11.19
C LYS A 21 -3.56 -13.42 -11.10
N HIS A 22 -2.24 -13.56 -10.91
CA HIS A 22 -1.58 -14.87 -10.85
C HIS A 22 -1.60 -15.50 -9.45
N LEU A 23 -1.35 -14.71 -8.39
CA LEU A 23 -1.32 -15.19 -7.00
C LEU A 23 -2.67 -15.05 -6.27
N GLY A 24 -3.58 -14.21 -6.75
CA GLY A 24 -4.82 -13.90 -6.04
C GLY A 24 -5.81 -15.05 -5.92
N HIS A 25 -5.64 -16.12 -6.72
CA HIS A 25 -6.42 -17.35 -6.56
C HIS A 25 -5.96 -18.21 -5.37
N GLU A 26 -4.71 -18.09 -4.94
CA GLU A 26 -4.14 -18.87 -3.83
C GLU A 26 -3.93 -18.07 -2.55
N LEU A 27 -3.91 -16.73 -2.63
CA LEU A 27 -3.64 -15.86 -1.49
C LEU A 27 -4.95 -15.41 -0.83
N ASP A 28 -5.04 -15.63 0.49
CA ASP A 28 -6.14 -15.11 1.31
C ASP A 28 -6.21 -13.57 1.21
N ASP A 29 -7.41 -13.07 0.90
CA ASP A 29 -7.69 -11.63 0.71
C ASP A 29 -7.26 -10.80 1.93
N ILE A 30 -7.34 -11.38 3.14
CA ILE A 30 -6.91 -10.69 4.38
C ILE A 30 -5.38 -10.56 4.44
N ILE A 31 -4.65 -11.62 4.08
CA ILE A 31 -3.18 -11.62 4.07
C ILE A 31 -2.66 -10.62 3.03
N ASN A 32 -3.36 -10.47 1.91
CA ASN A 32 -3.00 -9.51 0.89
C ASN A 32 -3.13 -8.04 1.37
N VAL A 33 -4.21 -7.73 2.09
CA VAL A 33 -4.42 -6.38 2.68
C VAL A 33 -3.37 -6.10 3.75
N TRP A 34 -3.17 -7.03 4.69
CA TRP A 34 -2.24 -6.86 5.80
C TRP A 34 -0.77 -6.92 5.36
N GLY A 35 -0.44 -7.79 4.42
CA GLY A 35 0.90 -8.00 3.89
C GLY A 35 1.47 -6.74 3.27
N ARG A 36 0.64 -5.94 2.57
CA ARG A 36 1.08 -4.68 1.96
C ARG A 36 1.57 -3.67 3.01
N PHE A 37 0.82 -3.48 4.09
CA PHE A 37 1.20 -2.53 5.14
C PHE A 37 2.36 -3.06 5.97
N THR A 38 2.33 -4.35 6.32
CA THR A 38 3.37 -5.01 7.11
C THR A 38 4.71 -5.02 6.37
N PHE A 39 4.70 -5.24 5.06
CA PHE A 39 5.91 -5.19 4.23
C PHE A 39 6.50 -3.78 4.12
N LEU A 40 5.67 -2.73 4.21
CA LEU A 40 6.13 -1.34 4.15
C LEU A 40 6.81 -0.89 5.44
N LEU A 41 6.38 -1.42 6.60
CA LEU A 41 6.84 -0.97 7.93
C LEU A 41 8.37 -1.00 8.11
N PRO A 42 9.12 -2.06 7.71
CA PRO A 42 10.58 -2.08 7.83
C PRO A 42 11.25 -0.98 7.02
N PHE A 43 10.77 -0.68 5.82
CA PHE A 43 11.33 0.37 4.98
C PHE A 43 11.04 1.76 5.55
N VAL A 44 9.83 1.96 6.08
CA VAL A 44 9.48 3.21 6.77
C VAL A 44 10.30 3.39 8.04
N ALA A 45 10.52 2.31 8.82
CA ALA A 45 11.36 2.34 10.01
C ALA A 45 12.82 2.67 9.67
N LEU A 46 13.39 2.05 8.63
CA LEU A 46 14.74 2.35 8.14
C LEU A 46 14.86 3.81 7.65
N ALA A 47 13.90 4.28 6.87
CA ALA A 47 13.88 5.66 6.38
C ALA A 47 13.77 6.66 7.53
N SER A 48 12.95 6.36 8.55
CA SER A 48 12.78 7.18 9.74
C SER A 48 14.04 7.19 10.62
N ALA A 49 14.76 6.06 10.71
CA ALA A 49 16.04 5.97 11.41
C ALA A 49 17.13 6.79 10.71
N TRP A 50 17.12 6.87 9.38
CA TRP A 50 18.11 7.61 8.60
C TRP A 50 17.84 9.12 8.55
N HIS A 51 16.58 9.53 8.31
CA HIS A 51 16.21 10.93 8.10
C HIS A 51 15.62 11.62 9.33
N GLY A 52 15.39 10.87 10.41
CA GLY A 52 14.68 11.35 11.59
C GLY A 52 13.16 11.23 11.43
N MET A 53 12.46 11.28 12.56
CA MET A 53 11.01 11.16 12.59
C MET A 53 10.36 12.48 12.15
N PRO A 54 9.44 12.47 11.16
CA PRO A 54 8.77 13.68 10.72
C PRO A 54 7.83 14.24 11.81
N VAL A 55 7.69 15.57 11.85
CA VAL A 55 6.76 16.24 12.77
C VAL A 55 5.33 15.90 12.38
N LEU A 56 4.61 15.23 13.27
CA LEU A 56 3.20 14.90 13.09
C LEU A 56 2.37 16.16 13.33
N LYS A 57 1.55 16.54 12.34
CA LYS A 57 0.62 17.67 12.45
C LYS A 57 -0.69 17.23 13.12
N ASP A 58 -1.40 18.20 13.70
CA ASP A 58 -2.74 17.98 14.21
C ASP A 58 -3.66 17.47 13.10
N GLY A 59 -4.47 16.46 13.41
CA GLY A 59 -5.31 15.76 12.43
C GLY A 59 -4.62 14.66 11.62
N PHE A 60 -3.33 14.37 11.87
CA PHE A 60 -2.65 13.25 11.21
C PHE A 60 -3.32 11.90 11.50
N TRP A 61 -3.58 11.59 12.77
CA TRP A 61 -4.18 10.31 13.19
C TRP A 61 -5.56 10.03 12.56
N PRO A 62 -6.55 10.95 12.59
CA PRO A 62 -7.83 10.69 11.93
C PRO A 62 -7.68 10.50 10.41
N CYS A 63 -6.77 11.23 9.76
CA CYS A 63 -6.48 11.02 8.33
C CYS A 63 -5.87 9.65 8.04
N VAL A 64 -4.94 9.17 8.89
CA VAL A 64 -4.34 7.84 8.76
C VAL A 64 -5.38 6.74 8.94
N VAL A 65 -6.27 6.87 9.93
CA VAL A 65 -7.35 5.91 10.15
C VAL A 65 -8.30 5.88 8.95
N ALA A 66 -8.75 7.04 8.48
CA ALA A 66 -9.62 7.14 7.31
C ALA A 66 -8.97 6.54 6.06
N PHE A 67 -7.66 6.79 5.87
CA PHE A 67 -6.88 6.19 4.79
C PHE A 67 -6.80 4.67 4.90
N GLY A 68 -6.49 4.14 6.09
CA GLY A 68 -6.42 2.69 6.33
C GLY A 68 -7.74 1.98 6.05
N VAL A 69 -8.85 2.54 6.52
CA VAL A 69 -10.21 2.01 6.27
C VAL A 69 -10.52 2.05 4.77
N THR A 70 -10.31 3.18 4.11
CA THR A 70 -10.61 3.35 2.68
C THR A 70 -9.78 2.41 1.80
N GLN A 71 -8.49 2.27 2.09
CA GLN A 71 -7.59 1.36 1.36
C GLN A 71 -7.95 -0.11 1.55
N SER A 72 -8.37 -0.50 2.75
CA SER A 72 -8.81 -1.86 3.04
C SER A 72 -10.06 -2.21 2.24
N ILE A 73 -11.07 -1.32 2.25
CA ILE A 73 -12.30 -1.48 1.46
C ILE A 73 -11.97 -1.53 -0.04
N ALA A 74 -11.16 -0.60 -0.54
CA ALA A 74 -10.78 -0.57 -1.95
C ALA A 74 -10.06 -1.85 -2.41
N THR A 75 -9.20 -2.40 -1.55
CA THR A 75 -8.47 -3.65 -1.86
C THR A 75 -9.39 -4.86 -1.85
N LEU A 76 -10.31 -4.96 -0.89
CA LEU A 76 -11.33 -6.02 -0.88
C LEU A 76 -12.24 -5.95 -2.11
N SER A 77 -12.67 -4.75 -2.50
CA SER A 77 -13.47 -4.53 -3.72
C SER A 77 -12.69 -4.95 -4.97
N LEU A 78 -11.38 -4.65 -5.03
CA LEU A 78 -10.52 -5.05 -6.14
C LEU A 78 -10.35 -6.57 -6.21
N SER A 79 -10.11 -7.24 -5.07
CA SER A 79 -10.03 -8.70 -5.01
C SER A 79 -11.32 -9.35 -5.51
N LYS A 80 -12.48 -8.84 -5.11
CA LYS A 80 -13.78 -9.34 -5.59
C LYS A 80 -14.03 -9.09 -7.07
N ALA A 81 -13.53 -7.99 -7.63
CA ALA A 81 -13.67 -7.67 -9.05
C ALA A 81 -12.73 -8.46 -9.96
N LEU A 82 -11.67 -9.06 -9.40
CA LEU A 82 -10.66 -9.84 -10.13
C LEU A 82 -10.84 -11.36 -9.98
N LYS A 83 -11.73 -11.81 -9.09
CA LYS A 83 -12.28 -13.18 -9.06
C LYS A 83 -13.33 -13.34 -10.15
#